data_AF-A0A8K0LIY6-F1
#
_entry.id   AF-A0A8K0LIY6-F1
#
_cell.length_a   1.000
_cell.length_b   1.000
_cell.length_c   1.000
_cell.angle_alpha   90.00
_cell.angle_beta   90.00
_cell.angle_gamma   90.00
#
_symmetry.space_group_name_H-M   'P 1'
#
loop_
_entity.id
_entity.type
_entity.pdbx_description
1 polymer ?
#
loop_
_entity_poly.entity_id
_entity_poly.type
_entity_poly.pdbx_seq_one_letter_code
_entity_poly.pdbx_strand_id
1 'polypeptide(L)'
;MGENVEQLRVKAQHYWQDVFNSTPYSNFLQIAYIVNKSGKSWEDLLRTTSAKALTGLVGRDALMGDESPSFIRTWWTSGRCTSFTIRIVRHLQELSSPSFDFRFYDLGRHRVARCAKTGILIDSSSTVGVLVLKDGDDWEVLEEGQPNQRKWKWVDSVSKFQRSSNPLQKSNTELSVQECMTVCPREIAERFEPLCFFRSFSGGTARFHGMIKWIPKDRSLTLEPERIAGRPGTKTTIVFDKDGNKDTEDECKQAVQAFVTAQGGPNGQLQWRWGQEGHRPCDVHEKLWVAAKAAWGHFPRIKT
;
A
#
# COMPACT_ATOMS: atom_id res chain seq x y z
N MET A 1 -5.10 -26.30 26.52
CA MET A 1 -5.69 -24.96 26.76
C MET A 1 -5.59 -24.15 25.48
N GLY A 2 -6.43 -24.46 24.50
CA GLY A 2 -6.50 -23.69 23.25
C GLY A 2 -7.49 -22.55 23.44
N GLU A 3 -7.04 -21.30 23.36
CA GLU A 3 -7.95 -20.26 22.89
C GLU A 3 -8.61 -20.79 21.62
N ASN A 4 -9.95 -20.72 21.54
CA ASN A 4 -10.67 -21.21 20.38
C ASN A 4 -10.12 -20.45 19.15
N VAL A 5 -9.60 -21.16 18.14
CA VAL A 5 -9.04 -20.54 16.91
C VAL A 5 -10.02 -19.52 16.33
N GLU A 6 -11.32 -19.74 16.51
CA GLU A 6 -12.37 -18.81 16.13
C GLU A 6 -12.30 -17.47 16.89
N GLN A 7 -12.03 -17.48 18.20
CA GLN A 7 -11.82 -16.25 18.97
C GLN A 7 -10.58 -15.50 18.49
N LEU A 8 -9.50 -16.22 18.17
CA LEU A 8 -8.28 -15.62 17.61
C LEU A 8 -8.52 -15.04 16.22
N ARG A 9 -9.31 -15.74 15.39
CA ARG A 9 -9.74 -15.27 14.07
C ARG A 9 -10.58 -14.01 14.18
N VAL A 10 -11.54 -13.95 15.10
CA VAL A 10 -12.37 -12.75 15.35
C VAL A 10 -11.51 -11.56 15.79
N LYS A 11 -10.54 -11.77 16.70
CA LYS A 11 -9.59 -10.72 17.10
C LYS A 11 -8.74 -10.26 15.91
N ALA A 12 -8.18 -11.18 15.12
CA ALA A 12 -7.40 -10.86 13.93
C ALA A 12 -8.23 -10.12 12.89
N GLN A 13 -9.48 -10.52 12.69
CA GLN A 13 -10.42 -9.87 11.79
C GLN A 13 -10.69 -8.43 12.21
N HIS A 14 -10.86 -8.16 13.50
CA HIS A 14 -11.04 -6.81 14.03
C HIS A 14 -9.84 -5.91 13.68
N TYR A 15 -8.62 -6.32 14.02
CA TYR A 15 -7.42 -5.54 13.65
C TYR A 15 -7.22 -5.41 12.14
N TRP A 16 -7.55 -6.44 11.38
CA TRP A 16 -7.51 -6.37 9.92
C TRP A 16 -8.45 -5.28 9.41
N GLN A 17 -9.69 -5.24 9.89
CA GLN A 17 -10.68 -4.23 9.49
C GLN A 17 -10.26 -2.84 9.92
N ASP A 18 -9.79 -2.69 11.17
CA ASP A 18 -9.33 -1.41 11.70
C ASP A 18 -8.20 -0.84 10.86
N VAL A 19 -7.16 -1.64 10.57
CA VAL A 19 -6.04 -1.19 9.75
C VAL A 19 -6.49 -0.95 8.31
N PHE A 20 -7.37 -1.77 7.74
CA PHE A 20 -7.87 -1.59 6.37
C PHE A 20 -8.67 -0.30 6.22
N ASN A 21 -9.52 0.01 7.21
CA ASN A 21 -10.38 1.19 7.21
C ASN A 21 -9.63 2.47 7.58
N SER A 22 -8.73 2.42 8.55
CA SER A 22 -8.05 3.63 9.04
C SER A 22 -6.87 4.06 8.17
N THR A 23 -6.22 3.12 7.47
CA THR A 23 -4.95 3.38 6.79
C THR A 23 -5.08 3.30 5.27
N PRO A 24 -4.49 4.25 4.52
CA PRO A 24 -4.45 4.14 3.07
C PRO A 24 -3.51 3.01 2.65
N TYR A 25 -3.77 2.44 1.48
CA TYR A 25 -2.75 1.66 0.79
C TYR A 25 -1.91 2.62 -0.05
N SER A 26 -0.77 3.06 0.48
CA SER A 26 0.08 4.08 -0.15
C SER A 26 1.56 3.72 -0.06
N ASN A 27 2.39 4.23 -0.95
CA ASN A 27 3.85 4.16 -0.82
C ASN A 27 4.50 5.53 -0.55
N PHE A 28 3.70 6.57 -0.30
CA PHE A 28 4.19 7.93 -0.13
C PHE A 28 5.20 8.07 1.01
N LEU A 29 4.91 7.51 2.19
CA LEU A 29 5.82 7.62 3.33
C LEU A 29 7.12 6.83 3.10
N GLN A 30 7.06 5.67 2.44
CA GLN A 30 8.26 4.92 2.07
C GLN A 30 9.14 5.69 1.08
N ILE A 31 8.52 6.36 0.11
CA ILE A 31 9.24 7.23 -0.82
C ILE A 31 9.88 8.39 -0.06
N ALA A 32 9.12 9.09 0.78
CA ALA A 32 9.64 10.21 1.55
C ALA A 32 10.81 9.80 2.44
N TYR A 33 10.74 8.60 3.03
CA TYR A 33 11.85 8.02 3.76
C TYR A 33 13.10 7.82 2.88
N ILE A 34 12.96 7.19 1.71
CA ILE A 34 14.09 6.96 0.78
C ILE A 34 14.72 8.29 0.36
N VAL A 35 13.90 9.28 -0.01
CA VAL A 35 14.37 10.61 -0.43
C VAL A 35 15.16 11.27 0.70
N ASN A 36 14.58 11.33 1.91
CA ASN A 36 15.26 11.92 3.07
C ASN A 36 16.57 11.18 3.40
N LYS A 37 16.55 9.84 3.39
CA LYS A 37 17.73 9.02 3.69
C LYS A 37 18.84 9.19 2.66
N SER A 38 18.49 9.46 1.41
CA SER A 38 19.45 9.69 0.32
C SER A 38 20.12 11.07 0.34
N GLY A 39 19.60 12.03 1.11
CA GLY A 39 20.04 13.41 1.09
C GLY A 39 19.71 14.18 -0.20
N LYS A 40 18.93 13.60 -1.12
CA LYS A 40 18.48 14.28 -2.35
C LYS A 40 17.25 15.13 -2.09
N SER A 41 17.12 16.23 -2.84
CA SER A 41 15.87 16.99 -2.87
C SER A 41 14.81 16.27 -3.72
N TRP A 42 13.54 16.56 -3.46
CA TRP A 42 12.44 16.09 -4.31
C TRP A 42 12.53 16.64 -5.73
N GLU A 43 13.03 17.87 -5.89
CA GLU A 43 13.21 18.50 -7.21
C GLU A 43 14.24 17.76 -8.05
N ASP A 44 15.40 17.44 -7.47
CA ASP A 44 16.45 16.69 -8.15
C ASP A 44 15.94 15.32 -8.63
N LEU A 45 15.15 14.67 -7.77
CA LEU A 45 14.51 13.39 -8.09
C LEU A 45 13.57 13.49 -9.29
N LEU A 46 12.75 14.54 -9.34
CA LEU A 46 11.79 14.75 -10.43
C LEU A 46 12.46 15.24 -11.73
N ARG A 47 13.65 15.85 -11.67
CA ARG A 47 14.45 16.22 -12.86
C ARG A 47 15.09 15.01 -13.53
N THR A 48 15.62 14.06 -12.75
CA THR A 48 16.35 12.90 -13.30
C THR A 48 15.47 11.84 -13.97
N THR A 49 14.14 11.95 -13.87
CA THR A 49 13.07 11.23 -14.65
C THR A 49 13.30 9.74 -14.96
N SER A 50 14.11 9.02 -14.19
CA SER A 50 14.28 7.58 -14.35
C SER A 50 13.99 6.90 -13.04
N ALA A 51 13.24 5.79 -13.08
CA ALA A 51 13.08 4.93 -11.91
C ALA A 51 14.44 4.43 -11.36
N LYS A 52 15.50 4.48 -12.17
CA LYS A 52 16.88 4.26 -11.72
C LYS A 52 17.37 5.31 -10.72
N ALA A 53 16.78 6.51 -10.67
CA ALA A 53 17.22 7.61 -9.82
C ALA A 53 17.06 7.32 -8.32
N LEU A 54 16.07 6.50 -7.91
CA LEU A 54 15.98 5.99 -6.54
C LEU A 54 16.77 4.71 -6.31
N THR A 55 17.00 3.93 -7.38
CA THR A 55 17.68 2.64 -7.29
C THR A 55 19.14 2.88 -6.93
N GLY A 56 19.57 2.37 -5.77
CA GLY A 56 20.94 2.56 -5.29
C GLY A 56 21.18 3.81 -4.44
N LEU A 57 20.17 4.66 -4.22
CA LEU A 57 20.29 5.78 -3.28
C LEU A 57 20.46 5.33 -1.83
N VAL A 58 19.86 4.19 -1.47
CA VAL A 58 20.02 3.58 -0.16
C VAL A 58 20.34 2.10 -0.36
N GLY A 59 21.52 1.70 0.10
CA GLY A 59 22.00 0.32 0.01
C GLY A 59 21.13 -0.63 0.85
N ARG A 60 21.07 -1.90 0.42
CA ARG A 60 20.33 -2.94 1.17
C ARG A 60 20.82 -3.03 2.61
N ASP A 61 22.13 -3.04 2.83
CA ASP A 61 22.69 -3.23 4.18
C ASP A 61 22.42 -2.02 5.07
N ALA A 62 22.39 -0.81 4.49
CA ALA A 62 21.99 0.40 5.20
C ALA A 62 20.52 0.36 5.64
N LEU A 63 19.62 -0.25 4.84
CA LEU A 63 18.23 -0.48 5.24
C LEU A 63 18.09 -1.61 6.24
N MET A 64 18.82 -2.73 6.04
CA MET A 64 18.80 -3.88 6.95
C MET A 64 19.26 -3.49 8.36
N GLY A 65 20.26 -2.63 8.49
CA GLY A 65 20.76 -2.13 9.76
C GLY A 65 20.05 -0.87 10.28
N ASP A 66 19.01 -0.35 9.61
CA ASP A 66 18.32 0.85 10.07
C ASP A 66 17.29 0.51 11.14
N GLU A 67 17.60 0.89 12.37
CA GLU A 67 16.69 0.80 13.52
C GLU A 67 16.20 2.18 13.97
N SER A 68 16.38 3.20 13.12
CA SER A 68 16.01 4.55 13.51
C SER A 68 14.50 4.66 13.72
N PRO A 69 14.05 5.52 14.65
CA PRO A 69 12.62 5.77 14.83
C PRO A 69 11.93 6.24 13.54
N SER A 70 12.66 6.90 12.64
CA SER A 70 12.14 7.36 11.35
C SER A 70 11.82 6.22 10.38
N PHE A 71 12.72 5.23 10.29
CA PHE A 71 12.51 4.04 9.47
C PHE A 71 11.33 3.24 9.99
N ILE A 72 11.35 2.98 11.29
CA ILE A 72 10.33 2.18 11.95
C ILE A 72 8.93 2.82 11.84
N ARG A 73 8.80 4.14 12.10
CA ARG A 73 7.52 4.87 11.99
C ARG A 73 6.94 4.87 10.58
N THR A 74 7.80 4.85 9.55
CA THR A 74 7.37 4.77 8.15
C THR A 74 6.51 3.53 7.91
N TRP A 75 6.85 2.40 8.54
CA TRP A 75 6.12 1.14 8.40
C TRP A 75 4.90 1.02 9.31
N TRP A 76 4.85 1.79 10.40
CA TRP A 76 3.71 1.79 11.32
C TRP A 76 2.63 2.79 10.97
N THR A 77 2.89 3.72 10.05
CA THR A 77 1.92 4.76 9.69
C THR A 77 1.10 4.37 8.47
N SER A 78 1.71 4.32 7.29
CA SER A 78 1.02 3.88 6.07
C SER A 78 1.98 3.15 5.15
N GLY A 79 1.45 2.29 4.30
CA GLY A 79 2.27 1.54 3.36
C GLY A 79 1.42 0.63 2.47
N ARG A 80 2.12 -0.18 1.67
CA ARG A 80 1.54 -1.27 0.88
C ARG A 80 1.31 -2.51 1.78
N CYS A 81 1.33 -3.69 1.18
CA CYS A 81 1.15 -4.97 1.88
C CYS A 81 2.05 -5.16 3.12
N THR A 82 3.32 -4.77 3.05
CA THR A 82 4.28 -4.88 4.18
C THR A 82 3.83 -4.14 5.43
N SER A 83 3.51 -2.84 5.30
CA SER A 83 3.10 -2.02 6.44
C SER A 83 1.79 -2.55 7.02
N PHE A 84 0.86 -2.94 6.14
CA PHE A 84 -0.43 -3.50 6.53
C PHE A 84 -0.26 -4.76 7.39
N THR A 85 0.51 -5.74 6.92
CA THR A 85 0.71 -7.00 7.64
C THR A 85 1.47 -6.82 8.95
N ILE A 86 2.53 -6.00 8.95
CA ILE A 86 3.35 -5.76 10.16
C ILE A 86 2.51 -5.11 11.26
N ARG A 87 1.66 -4.13 10.95
CA ARG A 87 0.82 -3.47 11.95
C ARG A 87 -0.15 -4.44 12.62
N ILE A 88 -0.84 -5.27 11.82
CA ILE A 88 -1.80 -6.24 12.35
C ILE A 88 -1.10 -7.29 13.21
N VAL A 89 -0.01 -7.87 12.70
CA VAL A 89 0.77 -8.88 13.43
C VAL A 89 1.29 -8.33 14.75
N ARG A 90 1.80 -7.09 14.76
CA ARG A 90 2.28 -6.45 15.98
C ARG A 90 1.18 -6.30 17.02
N HIS A 91 0.00 -5.78 16.64
CA HIS A 91 -1.12 -5.67 17.56
C HIS A 91 -1.56 -7.03 18.12
N LEU A 92 -1.56 -8.07 17.28
CA LEU A 92 -1.86 -9.43 17.71
C LEU A 92 -0.80 -10.02 18.65
N GLN A 93 0.48 -9.70 18.44
CA GLN A 93 1.59 -10.13 19.30
C GLN A 93 1.61 -9.37 20.63
N GLU A 94 1.25 -8.08 20.65
CA GLU A 94 1.14 -7.26 21.88
C GLU A 94 0.08 -7.81 22.85
N LEU A 95 -0.98 -8.43 22.32
CA LEU A 95 -1.95 -9.17 23.13
C LEU A 95 -1.36 -10.39 23.86
N SER A 96 -0.08 -10.72 23.62
CA SER A 96 0.71 -11.72 24.36
C SER A 96 0.06 -13.11 24.43
N SER A 97 -0.69 -13.48 23.38
CA SER A 97 -1.18 -14.85 23.28
C SER A 97 -0.04 -15.75 22.76
N PRO A 98 0.40 -16.77 23.53
CA PRO A 98 1.38 -17.75 23.06
C PRO A 98 0.89 -18.55 21.83
N SER A 99 -0.39 -18.40 21.46
CA SER A 99 -1.01 -19.00 20.29
C SER A 99 -0.63 -18.31 18.97
N PHE A 100 -0.09 -17.08 18.99
CA PHE A 100 0.34 -16.38 17.78
C PHE A 100 1.82 -16.59 17.46
N ASP A 101 2.11 -17.30 16.37
CA ASP A 101 3.44 -17.46 15.77
C ASP A 101 3.39 -17.03 14.30
N PHE A 102 3.48 -15.71 14.05
CA PHE A 102 3.38 -15.15 12.70
C PHE A 102 4.72 -15.14 11.97
N ARG A 103 4.71 -15.63 10.72
CA ARG A 103 5.81 -15.62 9.76
C ARG A 103 5.41 -14.81 8.53
N PHE A 104 6.36 -14.10 7.93
CA PHE A 104 6.11 -13.30 6.73
C PHE A 104 6.64 -14.03 5.49
N TYR A 105 5.89 -13.98 4.40
CA TYR A 105 6.26 -14.61 3.14
C TYR A 105 6.18 -13.59 2.00
N ASP A 106 7.19 -13.59 1.12
CA ASP A 106 7.21 -12.78 -0.09
C ASP A 106 6.77 -13.61 -1.31
N LEU A 107 5.60 -13.27 -1.86
CA LEU A 107 4.97 -13.90 -3.01
C LEU A 107 5.26 -13.13 -4.32
N GLY A 108 6.35 -12.35 -4.34
CA GLY A 108 6.74 -11.53 -5.49
C GLY A 108 6.00 -10.20 -5.49
N ARG A 109 6.58 -9.20 -4.81
CA ARG A 109 6.03 -7.84 -4.62
C ARG A 109 4.74 -7.77 -3.81
N HIS A 110 4.33 -8.89 -3.26
CA HIS A 110 3.17 -9.01 -2.39
C HIS A 110 3.58 -9.84 -1.17
N ARG A 111 3.42 -9.25 0.01
CA ARG A 111 3.84 -9.87 1.27
C ARG A 111 2.65 -10.12 2.15
N VAL A 112 2.59 -11.31 2.71
CA VAL A 112 1.54 -11.76 3.62
C VAL A 112 2.15 -12.24 4.92
N ALA A 113 1.36 -12.25 5.99
CA ALA A 113 1.75 -12.89 7.24
C ALA A 113 0.85 -14.10 7.51
N ARG A 114 1.44 -15.23 7.91
CA ARG A 114 0.71 -16.43 8.31
C ARG A 114 1.08 -16.83 9.71
N CYS A 115 0.10 -17.23 10.52
CA CYS A 115 0.34 -17.80 11.83
C CYS A 115 0.50 -19.32 11.73
N ALA A 116 1.70 -19.84 12.00
CA ALA A 116 2.01 -21.27 11.88
C ALA A 116 1.13 -22.15 12.79
N LYS A 117 0.75 -21.64 13.98
CA LYS A 117 -0.04 -22.40 14.96
C LYS A 117 -1.54 -22.41 14.67
N THR A 118 -2.08 -21.35 14.06
CA THR A 118 -3.54 -21.16 13.92
C THR A 118 -4.02 -21.25 12.48
N GLY A 119 -3.12 -21.15 11.50
CA GLY A 119 -3.47 -21.06 10.08
C GLY A 119 -3.97 -19.68 9.63
N ILE A 120 -4.03 -18.70 10.55
CA ILE A 120 -4.49 -17.34 10.25
C ILE A 120 -3.59 -16.70 9.18
N LEU A 121 -4.20 -16.22 8.09
CA LEU A 121 -3.56 -15.47 7.02
C LEU A 121 -4.00 -14.01 7.05
N ILE A 122 -3.03 -13.11 7.12
CA ILE A 122 -3.19 -11.67 6.96
C ILE A 122 -2.72 -11.27 5.57
N ASP A 123 -3.67 -10.83 4.75
CA ASP A 123 -3.43 -10.34 3.39
C ASP A 123 -4.18 -9.02 3.16
N SER A 124 -3.45 -8.00 2.69
CA SER A 124 -4.00 -6.70 2.27
C SER A 124 -4.85 -6.74 0.99
N SER A 125 -4.77 -7.82 0.22
CA SER A 125 -5.52 -8.04 -1.01
C SER A 125 -6.80 -8.88 -0.81
N SER A 126 -7.02 -9.40 0.40
CA SER A 126 -8.21 -10.18 0.71
C SER A 126 -9.48 -9.32 0.62
N THR A 127 -10.52 -9.87 0.00
CA THR A 127 -11.84 -9.22 -0.11
C THR A 127 -12.75 -9.53 1.07
N VAL A 128 -12.42 -10.52 1.90
CA VAL A 128 -13.22 -10.92 3.07
C VAL A 128 -12.50 -10.69 4.40
N GLY A 129 -11.23 -10.28 4.36
CA GLY A 129 -10.41 -10.05 5.54
C GLY A 129 -9.49 -11.22 5.85
N VAL A 130 -9.51 -11.69 7.10
CA VAL A 130 -8.65 -12.77 7.58
C VAL A 130 -9.16 -14.12 7.09
N LEU A 131 -8.26 -14.94 6.55
CA LEU A 131 -8.53 -16.35 6.25
C LEU A 131 -7.90 -17.25 7.30
N VAL A 132 -8.42 -18.46 7.45
CA VAL A 132 -7.80 -19.52 8.25
C VAL A 132 -7.55 -20.69 7.32
N LEU A 133 -6.28 -20.96 7.00
CA LEU A 133 -5.85 -22.07 6.16
C LEU A 133 -4.97 -22.98 7.00
N LYS A 134 -5.36 -24.23 7.19
CA LYS A 134 -4.50 -25.24 7.81
C LYS A 134 -3.51 -25.78 6.79
N ASP A 135 -2.38 -26.27 7.28
CA ASP A 135 -1.40 -26.91 6.42
C ASP A 135 -2.01 -28.19 5.82
N GLY A 136 -1.92 -28.32 4.50
CA GLY A 136 -2.52 -29.43 3.75
C GLY A 136 -3.97 -29.21 3.31
N ASP A 137 -4.61 -28.09 3.69
CA ASP A 137 -5.94 -27.74 3.19
C ASP A 137 -5.94 -27.58 1.66
N ASP A 138 -7.10 -27.79 1.04
CA ASP A 138 -7.24 -27.51 -0.38
C ASP A 138 -7.32 -26.00 -0.67
N TRP A 139 -7.47 -25.65 -1.94
CA TRP A 139 -7.58 -24.26 -2.35
C TRP A 139 -8.81 -23.57 -1.74
N GLU A 140 -8.57 -22.55 -0.93
CA GLU A 140 -9.59 -21.63 -0.47
C GLU A 140 -9.87 -20.58 -1.55
N VAL A 141 -11.13 -20.46 -1.96
CA VAL A 141 -11.58 -19.62 -3.07
C VAL A 141 -12.35 -18.42 -2.53
N LEU A 142 -11.88 -17.20 -2.81
CA LEU A 142 -12.49 -15.98 -2.26
C LEU A 142 -13.64 -15.41 -3.08
N GLU A 143 -13.69 -15.71 -4.37
CA GLU A 143 -14.57 -15.06 -5.35
C GLU A 143 -14.99 -16.08 -6.42
N GLU A 144 -15.71 -17.12 -6.02
CA GLU A 144 -16.13 -18.19 -6.92
C GLU A 144 -16.97 -17.65 -8.10
N GLY A 145 -16.63 -18.09 -9.32
CA GLY A 145 -17.30 -17.65 -10.55
C GLY A 145 -16.92 -16.26 -11.06
N GLN A 146 -16.01 -15.52 -10.41
CA GLN A 146 -15.60 -14.19 -10.87
C GLN A 146 -14.41 -14.24 -11.85
N PRO A 147 -14.33 -13.32 -12.85
CA PRO A 147 -13.24 -13.29 -13.84
C PRO A 147 -11.83 -13.11 -13.22
N ASN A 148 -11.76 -12.64 -11.98
CA ASN A 148 -10.52 -12.38 -11.24
C ASN A 148 -10.41 -13.24 -9.97
N GLN A 149 -11.02 -14.41 -9.95
CA GLN A 149 -11.00 -15.35 -8.83
C GLN A 149 -9.60 -15.48 -8.22
N ARG A 150 -9.55 -15.28 -6.91
CA ARG A 150 -8.34 -15.40 -6.10
C ARG A 150 -8.48 -16.64 -5.24
N LYS A 151 -7.42 -17.42 -5.21
CA LYS A 151 -7.37 -18.60 -4.36
C LYS A 151 -6.04 -18.73 -3.63
N TRP A 152 -6.14 -19.24 -2.43
CA TRP A 152 -5.04 -19.42 -1.50
C TRP A 152 -4.89 -20.89 -1.13
N LYS A 153 -3.65 -21.33 -0.94
CA LYS A 153 -3.35 -22.66 -0.41
C LYS A 153 -2.11 -22.59 0.46
N TRP A 154 -2.06 -23.42 1.48
CA TRP A 154 -0.87 -23.60 2.32
C TRP A 154 -0.61 -25.10 2.47
N VAL A 155 0.56 -25.53 1.98
CA VAL A 155 0.94 -26.95 1.98
C VAL A 155 2.45 -27.06 2.08
N ASP A 156 2.95 -27.92 2.97
CA ASP A 156 4.37 -28.17 3.21
C ASP A 156 5.13 -26.88 3.54
N SER A 157 4.54 -26.03 4.38
CA SER A 157 5.06 -24.68 4.69
C SER A 157 5.20 -23.73 3.50
N VAL A 158 4.63 -24.07 2.33
CA VAL A 158 4.66 -23.24 1.12
C VAL A 158 3.36 -22.44 1.01
N SER A 159 3.44 -21.12 1.12
CA SER A 159 2.32 -20.22 0.84
C SER A 159 2.12 -20.12 -0.68
N LYS A 160 0.90 -20.36 -1.16
CA LYS A 160 0.54 -20.32 -2.58
C LYS A 160 -0.63 -19.36 -2.82
N PHE A 161 -0.51 -18.51 -3.83
CA PHE A 161 -1.53 -17.57 -4.27
C PHE A 161 -1.70 -17.66 -5.78
N GLN A 162 -2.93 -17.81 -6.24
CA GLN A 162 -3.26 -17.80 -7.66
C GLN A 162 -4.42 -16.84 -7.93
N ARG A 163 -4.25 -16.03 -8.96
CA ARG A 163 -5.31 -15.22 -9.59
C ARG A 163 -5.53 -15.78 -10.99
N SER A 164 -6.78 -15.87 -11.46
CA SER A 164 -7.16 -16.56 -12.72
C SER A 164 -6.27 -16.23 -13.93
N SER A 165 -5.79 -14.98 -14.04
CA SER A 165 -4.96 -14.50 -15.15
C SER A 165 -3.46 -14.46 -14.89
N ASN A 166 -2.99 -14.82 -13.70
CA ASN A 166 -1.60 -14.63 -13.28
C ASN A 166 -0.89 -15.96 -13.02
N PRO A 167 0.46 -16.01 -13.20
CA PRO A 167 1.25 -17.14 -12.76
C PRO A 167 1.04 -17.43 -11.27
N LEU A 168 1.09 -18.71 -10.92
CA LEU A 168 1.09 -19.15 -9.52
C LEU A 168 2.24 -18.49 -8.77
N GLN A 169 1.90 -17.72 -7.74
CA GLN A 169 2.87 -17.18 -6.80
C GLN A 169 3.03 -18.17 -5.66
N LYS A 170 4.28 -18.48 -5.32
CA LYS A 170 4.59 -19.37 -4.20
C LYS A 170 5.81 -18.88 -3.46
N SER A 171 5.82 -19.09 -2.16
CA SER A 171 6.95 -18.73 -1.32
C SER A 171 7.07 -19.72 -0.15
N ASN A 172 8.28 -20.24 0.02
CA ASN A 172 8.73 -20.97 1.21
C ASN A 172 9.82 -20.19 1.97
N THR A 173 10.14 -18.97 1.52
CA THR A 173 11.14 -18.13 2.15
C THR A 173 10.45 -17.26 3.19
N GLU A 174 10.71 -17.58 4.46
CA GLU A 174 10.32 -16.72 5.57
C GLU A 174 11.19 -15.47 5.58
N LEU A 175 10.56 -14.32 5.78
CA LEU A 175 11.24 -13.05 6.01
C LEU A 175 11.02 -12.62 7.45
N SER A 176 12.07 -12.07 8.05
CA SER A 176 11.95 -11.25 9.25
C SER A 176 11.17 -9.96 8.95
N VAL A 177 10.70 -9.31 10.01
CA VAL A 177 10.08 -7.99 9.92
C VAL A 177 11.04 -6.99 9.24
N GLN A 178 12.32 -6.99 9.63
CA GLN A 178 13.34 -6.09 9.08
C GLN A 178 13.59 -6.33 7.59
N GLU A 179 13.61 -7.59 7.15
CA GLU A 179 13.72 -7.92 5.73
C GLU A 179 12.49 -7.44 4.95
N CYS A 180 11.29 -7.60 5.49
CA CYS A 180 10.07 -7.08 4.87
C CYS A 180 10.12 -5.55 4.69
N MET A 181 10.57 -4.85 5.74
CA MET A 181 10.78 -3.40 5.76
C MET A 181 11.91 -2.97 4.80
N THR A 182 12.85 -3.85 4.47
CA THR A 182 13.97 -3.54 3.57
C THR A 182 13.67 -3.83 2.09
N VAL A 183 12.93 -4.90 1.79
CA VAL A 183 12.61 -5.26 0.40
C VAL A 183 11.60 -4.28 -0.21
N CYS A 184 10.55 -3.91 0.53
CA CYS A 184 9.50 -3.02 0.04
C CYS A 184 9.99 -1.65 -0.49
N PRO A 185 10.87 -0.89 0.19
CA PRO A 185 11.37 0.39 -0.31
C PRO A 185 12.29 0.20 -1.52
N ARG A 186 13.01 -0.92 -1.62
CA ARG A 186 13.83 -1.21 -2.81
C ARG A 186 12.97 -1.42 -4.05
N GLU A 187 11.86 -2.14 -3.95
CA GLU A 187 10.93 -2.28 -5.07
C GLU A 187 10.27 -0.96 -5.47
N ILE A 188 10.00 -0.09 -4.49
CA ILE A 188 9.50 1.27 -4.73
C ILE A 188 10.57 2.11 -5.43
N ALA A 189 11.83 1.95 -5.03
CA ALA A 189 12.94 2.63 -5.66
C ALA A 189 13.14 2.16 -7.11
N GLU A 190 12.99 0.87 -7.40
CA GLU A 190 13.06 0.32 -8.77
C GLU A 190 11.95 0.82 -9.70
N ARG A 191 10.80 1.19 -9.13
CA ARG A 191 9.63 1.70 -9.85
C ARG A 191 9.05 2.88 -9.10
N PHE A 192 9.62 4.05 -9.36
CA PHE A 192 9.16 5.31 -8.78
C PHE A 192 7.77 5.69 -9.30
N GLU A 193 6.74 5.11 -8.68
CA GLU A 193 5.33 5.34 -8.92
C GLU A 193 4.65 5.71 -7.60
N PRO A 194 4.74 6.96 -7.15
CA PRO A 194 4.04 7.40 -5.95
C PRO A 194 2.53 7.21 -6.12
N LEU A 195 1.88 6.50 -5.21
CA LEU A 195 0.45 6.25 -5.25
C LEU A 195 -0.20 6.17 -3.86
N CYS A 196 -1.50 6.39 -3.84
CA CYS A 196 -2.38 6.23 -2.69
C CYS A 196 -3.73 5.68 -3.18
N PHE A 197 -4.09 4.48 -2.73
CA PHE A 197 -5.40 3.89 -2.92
C PHE A 197 -6.25 4.06 -1.66
N PHE A 198 -7.49 4.50 -1.86
CA PHE A 198 -8.51 4.58 -0.83
C PHE A 198 -9.36 3.33 -0.81
N ARG A 199 -9.72 2.88 0.40
CA ARG A 199 -10.35 1.58 0.60
C ARG A 199 -11.25 1.57 1.82
N SER A 200 -12.22 0.66 1.85
CA SER A 200 -12.99 0.37 3.05
C SER A 200 -13.43 -1.07 3.12
N PHE A 201 -13.68 -1.55 4.32
CA PHE A 201 -14.31 -2.82 4.61
C PHE A 201 -15.66 -2.56 5.26
N SER A 202 -16.73 -3.00 4.61
CA SER A 202 -18.10 -2.80 5.06
C SER A 202 -18.98 -3.94 4.58
N GLY A 203 -19.90 -4.42 5.43
CA GLY A 203 -20.81 -5.51 5.07
C GLY A 203 -20.09 -6.83 4.74
N GLY A 204 -18.93 -7.08 5.36
CA GLY A 204 -18.15 -8.31 5.13
C GLY A 204 -17.28 -8.29 3.87
N THR A 205 -17.21 -7.17 3.15
CA THR A 205 -16.46 -7.08 1.90
C THR A 205 -15.53 -5.87 1.86
N ALA A 206 -14.30 -6.09 1.40
CA ALA A 206 -13.31 -5.06 1.12
C ALA A 206 -13.55 -4.43 -0.25
N ARG A 207 -13.50 -3.11 -0.33
CA ARG A 207 -13.67 -2.32 -1.55
C ARG A 207 -12.56 -1.30 -1.71
N PHE A 208 -12.20 -1.02 -2.96
CA PHE A 208 -11.24 0.03 -3.34
C PHE A 208 -12.00 1.13 -4.07
N HIS A 209 -11.97 2.36 -3.60
CA HIS A 209 -12.84 3.43 -4.11
C HIS A 209 -12.18 4.31 -5.16
N GLY A 210 -10.89 4.59 -5.00
CA GLY A 210 -10.18 5.49 -5.88
C GLY A 210 -8.68 5.50 -5.62
N MET A 211 -7.92 5.98 -6.60
CA MET A 211 -6.47 6.09 -6.54
C MET A 211 -6.00 7.47 -6.96
N ILE A 212 -5.07 8.02 -6.19
CA ILE A 212 -4.19 9.11 -6.64
C ILE A 212 -2.86 8.48 -7.03
N LYS A 213 -2.44 8.64 -8.29
CA LYS A 213 -1.18 8.08 -8.81
C LYS A 213 -0.38 9.13 -9.54
N TRP A 214 0.85 9.36 -9.09
CA TRP A 214 1.84 10.18 -9.79
C TRP A 214 2.52 9.36 -10.89
N ILE A 215 2.77 10.02 -12.01
CA ILE A 215 3.46 9.46 -13.18
C ILE A 215 4.58 10.44 -13.57
N PRO A 216 5.72 10.45 -12.83
CA PRO A 216 6.77 11.46 -13.01
C PRO A 216 7.35 11.50 -14.43
N LYS A 217 7.47 10.34 -15.09
CA LYS A 217 7.92 10.24 -16.50
C LYS A 217 7.04 11.05 -17.47
N ASP A 218 5.76 11.18 -17.16
CA ASP A 218 4.75 11.86 -17.98
C ASP A 218 4.43 13.25 -17.38
N ARG A 219 5.20 13.71 -16.38
CA ARG A 219 5.02 14.98 -15.67
C ARG A 219 3.57 15.22 -15.25
N SER A 220 2.95 14.18 -14.68
CA SER A 220 1.53 14.19 -14.39
C SER A 220 1.19 13.41 -13.13
N LEU A 221 -0.03 13.61 -12.66
CA LEU A 221 -0.71 12.73 -11.73
C LEU A 221 -2.13 12.44 -12.22
N THR A 222 -2.69 11.36 -11.72
CA THR A 222 -3.97 10.84 -12.17
C THR A 222 -4.85 10.55 -10.97
N LEU A 223 -6.12 10.93 -11.11
CA LEU A 223 -7.19 10.67 -10.17
C LEU A 223 -8.08 9.61 -10.82
N GLU A 224 -7.95 8.37 -10.35
CA GLU A 224 -8.58 7.20 -10.95
C GLU A 224 -9.70 6.70 -10.03
N PRO A 225 -10.98 6.98 -10.33
CA PRO A 225 -12.10 6.40 -9.58
C PRO A 225 -12.17 4.88 -9.77
N GLU A 226 -12.84 4.19 -8.86
CA GLU A 226 -13.17 2.78 -9.01
C GLU A 226 -13.92 2.55 -10.33
N ARG A 227 -13.50 1.53 -11.08
CA ARG A 227 -14.21 1.11 -12.28
C ARG A 227 -15.37 0.22 -11.88
N ILE A 228 -16.58 0.78 -11.89
CA ILE A 228 -17.81 0.00 -11.71
C ILE A 228 -18.21 -0.59 -13.06
N ALA A 229 -18.57 -1.88 -13.08
CA ALA A 229 -19.05 -2.54 -14.30
C ALA A 229 -20.19 -1.73 -14.94
N GLY A 230 -20.04 -1.39 -16.24
CA GLY A 230 -21.02 -0.59 -16.99
C GLY A 230 -20.92 0.93 -16.80
N ARG A 231 -20.05 1.44 -15.90
CA ARG A 231 -19.74 2.87 -15.77
C ARG A 231 -18.23 3.05 -15.62
N PRO A 232 -17.48 3.22 -16.71
CA PRO A 232 -16.07 3.58 -16.60
C PRO A 232 -15.98 4.91 -15.87
N GLY A 233 -15.44 4.91 -14.65
CA GLY A 233 -15.19 6.14 -13.94
C GLY A 233 -14.20 7.00 -14.75
N THR A 234 -14.54 8.28 -14.95
CA THR A 234 -13.71 9.19 -15.73
C THR A 234 -12.42 9.46 -14.97
N LYS A 235 -11.30 9.01 -15.54
CA LYS A 235 -9.97 9.32 -15.04
C LYS A 235 -9.67 10.79 -15.30
N THR A 236 -9.38 11.55 -14.25
CA THR A 236 -8.85 12.91 -14.37
C THR A 236 -7.34 12.86 -14.42
N THR A 237 -6.72 13.48 -15.42
CA THR A 237 -5.26 13.61 -15.50
C THR A 237 -4.88 15.06 -15.28
N ILE A 238 -4.03 15.32 -14.29
CA ILE A 238 -3.44 16.62 -14.03
C ILE A 238 -2.02 16.60 -14.59
N VAL A 239 -1.73 17.46 -15.55
CA VAL A 239 -0.43 17.57 -16.22
C VAL A 239 0.26 18.87 -15.82
N PHE A 240 1.58 18.82 -15.72
CA PHE A 240 2.43 19.97 -15.43
C PHE A 240 3.12 20.39 -16.73
N ASP A 241 2.48 21.28 -17.49
CA ASP A 241 2.96 21.79 -18.77
C ASP A 241 2.84 23.32 -18.87
N LYS A 242 3.39 23.88 -19.94
CA LYS A 242 3.48 25.32 -20.18
C LYS A 242 2.13 26.02 -20.34
N ASP A 243 1.04 25.27 -20.47
CA ASP A 243 -0.29 25.81 -20.75
C ASP A 243 -1.09 26.05 -19.45
N GLY A 244 -0.58 25.62 -18.30
CA GLY A 244 -1.18 25.90 -17.00
C GLY A 244 -0.87 27.30 -16.47
N ASN A 245 -1.70 27.76 -15.53
CA ASN A 245 -1.53 29.01 -14.81
C ASN A 245 -1.99 28.86 -13.33
N LYS A 246 -2.05 29.96 -12.59
CA LYS A 246 -2.46 29.92 -11.18
C LYS A 246 -3.92 29.46 -10.99
N ASP A 247 -4.82 29.89 -11.86
CA ASP A 247 -6.24 29.52 -11.78
C ASP A 247 -6.41 28.02 -12.04
N THR A 248 -5.72 27.49 -13.07
CA THR A 248 -5.73 26.04 -13.33
C THR A 248 -5.06 25.24 -12.22
N GLU A 249 -4.07 25.80 -11.52
CA GLU A 249 -3.49 25.15 -10.34
C GLU A 249 -4.52 25.03 -9.21
N ASP A 250 -5.25 26.10 -8.93
CA ASP A 250 -6.29 26.12 -7.89
C ASP A 250 -7.42 25.14 -8.24
N GLU A 251 -7.83 25.08 -9.51
CA GLU A 251 -8.76 24.05 -10.01
C GLU A 251 -8.22 22.63 -9.81
N CYS A 252 -6.94 22.38 -10.10
CA CYS A 252 -6.34 21.06 -9.91
C CYS A 252 -6.28 20.67 -8.42
N LYS A 253 -5.97 21.61 -7.53
CA LYS A 253 -6.00 21.38 -6.06
C LYS A 253 -7.40 21.06 -5.58
N GLN A 254 -8.40 21.81 -6.06
CA GLN A 254 -9.81 21.54 -5.77
C GLN A 254 -10.22 20.17 -6.31
N ALA A 255 -9.77 19.77 -7.50
CA ALA A 255 -10.04 18.46 -8.07
C ALA A 255 -9.47 17.32 -7.21
N VAL A 256 -8.25 17.46 -6.67
CA VAL A 256 -7.68 16.48 -5.71
C VAL A 256 -8.55 16.40 -4.46
N GLN A 257 -8.90 17.53 -3.85
CA GLN A 257 -9.73 17.56 -2.64
C GLN A 257 -11.11 16.95 -2.87
N ALA A 258 -11.77 17.33 -3.96
CA ALA A 258 -13.07 16.79 -4.37
C ALA A 258 -12.97 15.28 -4.63
N PHE A 259 -11.89 14.81 -5.25
CA PHE A 259 -11.66 13.39 -5.48
C PHE A 259 -11.53 12.61 -4.17
N VAL A 260 -10.75 13.07 -3.20
CA VAL A 260 -10.63 12.39 -1.89
C VAL A 260 -12.00 12.32 -1.19
N THR A 261 -12.80 13.38 -1.28
CA THR A 261 -14.14 13.43 -0.67
C THR A 261 -15.14 12.51 -1.38
N ALA A 262 -15.19 12.54 -2.71
CA ALA A 262 -16.21 11.83 -3.49
C ALA A 262 -15.83 10.39 -3.84
N GLN A 263 -14.54 10.13 -4.06
CA GLN A 263 -14.00 8.86 -4.56
C GLN A 263 -13.05 8.18 -3.56
N GLY A 264 -12.83 8.77 -2.37
CA GLY A 264 -12.10 8.12 -1.29
C GLY A 264 -12.93 7.12 -0.47
N GLY A 265 -14.24 7.05 -0.71
CA GLY A 265 -15.17 6.26 0.09
C GLY A 265 -15.34 6.83 1.51
N PRO A 266 -16.00 6.08 2.42
CA PRO A 266 -16.36 6.58 3.75
C PRO A 266 -15.16 6.95 4.63
N ASN A 267 -14.00 6.34 4.36
CA ASN A 267 -12.77 6.56 5.12
C ASN A 267 -11.74 7.41 4.37
N GLY A 268 -12.06 7.96 3.19
CA GLY A 268 -11.10 8.61 2.30
C GLY A 268 -10.34 9.76 2.97
N GLN A 269 -11.06 10.67 3.61
CA GLN A 269 -10.46 11.81 4.32
C GLN A 269 -9.59 11.38 5.51
N LEU A 270 -10.06 10.38 6.29
CA LEU A 270 -9.30 9.81 7.39
C LEU A 270 -7.99 9.20 6.88
N GLN A 271 -8.06 8.39 5.83
CA GLN A 271 -6.89 7.74 5.23
C GLN A 271 -5.92 8.75 4.62
N TRP A 272 -6.42 9.79 3.96
CA TRP A 272 -5.59 10.82 3.34
C TRP A 272 -4.76 11.61 4.36
N ARG A 273 -5.34 11.84 5.53
CA ARG A 273 -4.73 12.56 6.66
C ARG A 273 -4.16 11.62 7.73
N TRP A 274 -4.07 10.32 7.45
CA TRP A 274 -3.63 9.33 8.43
C TRP A 274 -2.16 9.55 8.81
N GLY A 275 -1.91 9.69 10.11
CA GLY A 275 -0.57 9.90 10.67
C GLY A 275 -0.41 11.24 11.38
N GLN A 276 0.82 11.53 11.79
CA GLN A 276 1.18 12.81 12.41
C GLN A 276 1.40 13.88 11.35
N GLU A 277 1.09 15.13 11.69
CA GLU A 277 1.37 16.28 10.82
C GLU A 277 2.84 16.32 10.36
N GLY A 278 3.03 16.56 9.06
CA GLY A 278 4.34 16.48 8.39
C GLY A 278 4.74 15.07 7.96
N HIS A 279 3.97 14.05 8.38
CA HIS A 279 4.18 12.62 8.10
C HIS A 279 2.87 11.91 7.68
N ARG A 280 2.01 12.61 6.92
CA ARG A 280 0.78 12.06 6.32
C ARG A 280 0.95 11.84 4.81
N PRO A 281 0.14 10.97 4.17
CA PRO A 281 0.08 10.87 2.71
C PRO A 281 -0.15 12.23 2.03
N CYS A 282 -1.07 13.04 2.56
CA CYS A 282 -1.33 14.38 2.02
C CYS A 282 -0.11 15.31 2.08
N ASP A 283 0.72 15.21 3.13
CA ASP A 283 1.92 16.04 3.27
C ASP A 283 2.99 15.67 2.24
N VAL A 284 3.14 14.38 1.94
CA VAL A 284 4.06 13.91 0.90
C VAL A 284 3.54 14.26 -0.50
N HIS A 285 2.23 14.18 -0.72
CA HIS A 285 1.61 14.65 -1.96
C HIS A 285 1.92 16.14 -2.19
N GLU A 286 1.80 16.98 -1.17
CA GLU A 286 2.14 18.40 -1.28
C GLU A 286 3.63 18.62 -1.59
N LYS A 287 4.53 17.87 -0.94
CA LYS A 287 5.97 17.91 -1.27
C LYS A 287 6.24 17.56 -2.73
N LEU A 288 5.57 16.52 -3.26
CA LEU A 288 5.65 16.16 -4.68
C LEU A 288 5.09 17.26 -5.58
N TRP A 289 3.99 17.90 -5.19
CA TRP A 289 3.38 19.01 -5.95
C TRP A 289 4.29 20.21 -6.06
N VAL A 290 4.84 20.68 -4.94
CA VAL A 290 5.79 21.80 -4.90
C VAL A 290 7.04 21.46 -5.73
N ALA A 291 7.60 20.27 -5.53
CA ALA A 291 8.78 19.83 -6.27
C ALA A 291 8.51 19.68 -7.77
N ALA A 292 7.33 19.21 -8.17
CA ALA A 292 6.93 19.08 -9.57
C ALA A 292 6.90 20.45 -10.26
N LYS A 293 6.31 21.46 -9.62
CA LYS A 293 6.30 22.83 -10.15
C LYS A 293 7.72 23.37 -10.33
N ALA A 294 8.59 23.20 -9.33
CA ALA A 294 9.97 23.68 -9.38
C ALA A 294 10.84 22.92 -10.39
N ALA A 295 10.71 21.59 -10.45
CA ALA A 295 11.49 20.73 -11.33
C ALA A 295 11.08 20.86 -12.80
N TRP A 296 9.78 20.97 -13.06
CA TRP A 296 9.24 20.97 -14.42
C TRP A 296 8.93 22.38 -14.96
N GLY A 297 8.92 23.41 -14.09
CA GLY A 297 8.80 24.82 -14.48
C GLY A 297 7.41 25.24 -14.93
N HIS A 298 6.38 24.51 -14.52
CA HIS A 298 5.04 24.58 -15.11
C HIS A 298 3.94 24.53 -14.04
N PHE A 299 2.90 25.33 -14.24
CA PHE A 299 1.67 25.23 -13.45
C PHE A 299 0.85 24.02 -13.92
N PRO A 300 0.21 23.29 -13.01
CA PRO A 300 -0.64 22.18 -13.40
C PRO A 300 -1.96 22.63 -14.00
N ARG A 301 -2.50 21.81 -14.89
CA ARG A 301 -3.87 21.92 -15.42
C ARG A 301 -4.49 20.54 -15.58
N ILE A 302 -5.82 20.49 -15.61
CA ILE A 302 -6.54 19.27 -15.97
C ILE A 302 -6.40 19.08 -17.49
N LYS A 303 -5.91 17.92 -17.90
CA LYS A 303 -5.86 17.50 -19.29
C LYS A 303 -7.24 16.98 -19.69
N THR A 304 -7.96 17.80 -20.46
CA THR A 304 -9.19 17.43 -21.17
C THR A 304 -8.91 16.48 -22.31
#